data_AF-A0A6A6DP78-F1
#
_entry.id   AF-A0A6A6DP78-F1
#
_cell.length_a   1.000
_cell.length_b   1.000
_cell.length_c   1.000
_cell.angle_alpha   90.00
_cell.angle_beta   90.00
_cell.angle_gamma   90.00
#
_symmetry.space_group_name_H-M   'P 1'
#
loop_
_entity.id
_entity.type
_entity.pdbx_description
1 polymer ?
#
loop_
_entity_poly.entity_id
_entity_poly.type
_entity_poly.pdbx_seq_one_letter_code
_entity_poly.pdbx_strand_id
1 'polypeptide(L)'
;MKMDDGYLLPPPFSNNTTHLDCAIAGLCWRHVECCWTGSQTIRRRTEFPSWTWAGWAGTVTWTNLFTAETMDIKSLVDGFHCEFEDGTTLDLHRYNMQQHVSRPCTPRALRLSAWRVPPRMISLHGSESAPQWKIAEFVPELHVSYFEGNPSAFLEALREGQLEFIWVGKGLFHSYFLVVELHGASATRIGVGEAIFYRGKERYHRFAEDVRFETLKRDIYLI
;
A
#
# COMPACT_ATOMS: atom_id res chain seq x y z
N MET A 1 6.37 5.29 32.95
CA MET A 1 5.66 5.57 31.70
C MET A 1 5.39 4.22 31.04
N LYS A 2 4.18 3.66 31.21
CA LYS A 2 3.80 2.40 30.55
C LYS A 2 3.52 2.75 29.10
N MET A 3 4.31 2.23 28.16
CA MET A 3 3.88 2.16 26.77
C MET A 3 2.73 1.16 26.74
N ASP A 4 1.56 1.58 26.28
CA ASP A 4 0.51 0.64 25.89
C ASP A 4 1.09 -0.19 24.73
N ASP A 5 1.33 -1.49 24.96
CA ASP A 5 1.68 -2.50 23.96
C ASP A 5 0.46 -2.83 23.05
N GLY A 6 -0.31 -1.82 22.70
CA GLY A 6 -1.70 -1.93 22.28
C GLY A 6 -1.95 -1.85 20.79
N TYR A 7 -1.05 -2.30 19.89
CA TYR A 7 -1.33 -2.29 18.44
C TYR A 7 -0.67 -3.43 17.63
N LEU A 8 -0.55 -4.63 18.21
CA LEU A 8 -0.11 -5.80 17.41
C LEU A 8 -1.22 -6.45 16.59
N LEU A 9 -2.49 -6.14 16.88
CA LEU A 9 -3.64 -6.67 16.16
C LEU A 9 -4.57 -5.53 15.71
N PRO A 10 -5.20 -5.63 14.52
CA PRO A 10 -6.20 -4.66 14.09
C PRO A 10 -7.35 -4.60 15.11
N PRO A 11 -7.94 -3.41 15.34
CA PRO A 11 -9.04 -3.23 16.30
C PRO A 11 -10.28 -4.06 15.90
N PRO A 12 -11.17 -4.38 16.86
CA PRO A 12 -12.38 -5.17 16.60
C PRO A 12 -13.28 -4.51 15.53
N PHE A 13 -13.75 -5.31 14.59
CA PHE A 13 -14.40 -4.88 13.35
C PHE A 13 -15.82 -4.30 13.56
N SER A 14 -16.21 -3.37 12.69
CA SER A 14 -17.61 -2.98 12.51
C SER A 14 -18.36 -4.05 11.69
N ASN A 15 -19.66 -4.23 11.92
CA ASN A 15 -20.49 -5.27 11.27
C ASN A 15 -20.57 -5.17 9.72
N ASN A 16 -20.06 -4.10 9.11
CA ASN A 16 -20.11 -3.88 7.66
C ASN A 16 -18.74 -4.02 6.95
N THR A 17 -17.66 -4.27 7.70
CA THR A 17 -16.32 -4.41 7.13
C THR A 17 -16.18 -5.78 6.46
N THR A 18 -15.86 -5.82 5.18
CA THR A 18 -15.67 -7.09 4.45
C THR A 18 -14.28 -7.66 4.72
N HIS A 19 -14.10 -8.98 4.59
CA HIS A 19 -12.76 -9.60 4.75
C HIS A 19 -11.71 -8.99 3.82
N LEU A 20 -12.12 -8.56 2.63
CA LEU A 20 -11.27 -7.85 1.69
C LEU A 20 -10.78 -6.51 2.25
N ASP A 21 -11.66 -5.78 2.94
CA ASP A 21 -11.30 -4.49 3.53
C ASP A 21 -10.20 -4.67 4.58
N CYS A 22 -10.31 -5.72 5.38
CA CYS A 22 -9.28 -6.10 6.34
C CYS A 22 -7.97 -6.52 5.67
N ALA A 23 -8.05 -7.29 4.58
CA ALA A 23 -6.86 -7.75 3.87
C ALA A 23 -6.08 -6.59 3.23
N ILE A 24 -6.78 -5.61 2.66
CA ILE A 24 -6.15 -4.45 2.03
C ILE A 24 -5.72 -3.40 3.06
N ALA A 25 -6.46 -3.23 4.15
CA ALA A 25 -5.94 -2.51 5.31
C ALA A 25 -4.67 -3.18 5.85
N GLY A 26 -4.63 -4.52 5.79
CA GLY A 26 -3.48 -5.38 5.98
C GLY A 26 -2.24 -5.00 5.15
N LEU A 27 -2.42 -4.35 3.99
CA LEU A 27 -1.32 -3.90 3.12
C LEU A 27 -0.83 -2.49 3.44
N CYS A 28 -1.59 -1.73 4.23
CA CYS A 28 -1.34 -0.32 4.48
C CYS A 28 -0.57 -0.06 5.79
N TRP A 29 0.00 -1.09 6.41
CA TRP A 29 0.97 -0.91 7.51
C TRP A 29 2.15 -0.07 7.02
N ARG A 30 2.79 0.70 7.90
CA ARG A 30 3.92 1.57 7.56
C ARG A 30 4.97 1.55 8.65
N HIS A 31 6.24 1.77 8.29
CA HIS A 31 7.27 2.01 9.29
C HIS A 31 7.03 3.37 9.96
N VAL A 32 7.29 3.44 11.27
CA VAL A 32 7.22 4.69 12.03
C VAL A 32 8.29 5.67 11.55
N GLU A 33 9.46 5.15 11.18
CA GLU A 33 10.53 5.91 10.54
C GLU A 33 10.50 5.72 9.02
N CYS A 34 10.96 6.73 8.27
CA CYS A 34 11.18 6.62 6.82
C CYS A 34 12.66 6.33 6.56
N CYS A 35 12.99 5.62 5.48
CA CYS A 35 14.38 5.29 5.13
C CYS A 35 15.30 6.52 4.93
N TRP A 36 14.74 7.71 4.71
CA TRP A 36 15.52 8.95 4.56
C TRP A 36 15.74 9.74 5.85
N THR A 37 14.90 9.52 6.86
CA THR A 37 14.89 10.34 8.09
C THR A 37 15.12 9.52 9.36
N GLY A 38 15.12 8.18 9.24
CA GLY A 38 15.22 7.26 10.35
C GLY A 38 16.63 7.09 10.88
N SER A 39 16.73 6.88 12.20
CA SER A 39 17.95 6.42 12.85
C SER A 39 18.10 4.89 12.75
N GLN A 40 16.97 4.20 12.59
CA GLN A 40 16.92 2.76 12.45
C GLN A 40 17.01 2.36 10.97
N THR A 41 17.93 1.45 10.67
CA THR A 41 18.00 0.81 9.36
C THR A 41 16.84 -0.17 9.21
N ILE A 42 15.83 0.22 8.44
CA ILE A 42 14.78 -0.69 7.98
C ILE A 42 15.42 -1.73 7.06
N ARG A 43 15.15 -3.01 7.30
CA ARG A 43 15.77 -4.12 6.56
C ARG A 43 14.75 -5.15 6.10
N ARG A 44 14.87 -5.59 4.83
CA ARG A 44 14.07 -6.67 4.26
C ARG A 44 14.48 -8.04 4.86
N ARG A 45 13.48 -8.88 5.17
CA ARG A 45 13.61 -10.29 5.61
C ARG A 45 13.13 -11.24 4.51
N THR A 46 14.06 -11.73 3.70
CA THR A 46 13.78 -12.46 2.45
C THR A 46 12.95 -13.75 2.63
N GLU A 47 12.81 -14.24 3.86
CA GLU A 47 12.04 -15.45 4.21
C GLU A 47 10.52 -15.23 4.20
N PHE A 48 10.06 -13.98 4.21
CA PHE A 48 8.63 -13.63 4.18
C PHE A 48 8.32 -12.74 2.98
N PRO A 49 7.09 -12.74 2.43
CA PRO A 49 6.74 -11.86 1.32
C PRO A 49 6.80 -10.36 1.67
N SER A 50 7.16 -9.50 0.71
CA SER A 50 7.37 -8.06 0.94
C SER A 50 6.10 -7.29 1.27
N TRP A 51 4.95 -7.80 0.84
CA TRP A 51 3.66 -7.20 1.13
C TRP A 51 3.18 -7.47 2.57
N THR A 52 3.82 -8.41 3.28
CA THR A 52 3.56 -8.67 4.70
C THR A 52 4.47 -7.82 5.58
N TRP A 53 3.99 -7.44 6.77
CA TRP A 53 4.82 -6.74 7.76
C TRP A 53 5.97 -7.61 8.27
N ALA A 54 5.79 -8.94 8.30
CA ALA A 54 6.80 -9.91 8.70
C ALA A 54 8.02 -9.91 7.76
N GLY A 55 7.84 -9.45 6.51
CA GLY A 55 8.90 -9.23 5.53
C GLY A 55 9.89 -8.12 5.88
N TRP A 56 9.68 -7.39 6.97
CA TRP A 56 10.46 -6.21 7.29
C TRP A 56 10.90 -6.19 8.76
N ALA A 57 12.09 -5.66 9.00
CA ALA A 57 12.58 -5.33 10.33
C ALA A 57 12.42 -3.84 10.58
N GLY A 58 11.89 -3.49 11.75
CA GLY A 58 11.61 -2.13 12.18
C GLY A 58 10.31 -2.04 12.94
N THR A 59 10.04 -0.88 13.56
CA THR A 59 8.75 -0.63 14.20
C THR A 59 7.74 -0.21 13.15
N VAL A 60 6.59 -0.90 13.12
CA VAL A 60 5.48 -0.60 12.20
C VAL A 60 4.29 -0.07 12.97
N THR A 61 3.47 0.72 12.28
CA THR A 61 2.16 1.16 12.71
C THR A 61 1.14 0.87 11.62
N TRP A 62 -0.13 0.81 12.01
CA TRP A 62 -1.24 0.58 11.10
C TRP A 62 -1.93 1.90 10.83
N THR A 63 -2.27 2.17 9.58
CA THR A 63 -3.16 3.29 9.27
C THR A 63 -4.52 3.03 9.92
N ASN A 64 -5.18 4.10 10.38
CA ASN A 64 -6.43 4.01 11.13
C ASN A 64 -7.64 3.72 10.21
N LEU A 65 -7.46 2.75 9.30
CA LEU A 65 -8.42 2.32 8.30
C LEU A 65 -9.66 1.70 8.91
N PHE A 66 -9.53 1.18 10.13
CA PHE A 66 -10.59 0.45 10.81
C PHE A 66 -11.59 1.37 11.54
N THR A 67 -11.23 2.65 11.78
CA THR A 67 -12.15 3.61 12.42
C THR A 67 -12.82 4.54 11.43
N ALA A 68 -12.33 4.62 10.18
CA ALA A 68 -12.88 5.50 9.18
C ALA A 68 -14.13 4.86 8.54
N GLU A 69 -15.24 5.60 8.54
CA GLU A 69 -16.46 5.25 7.85
C GLU A 69 -16.17 4.87 6.38
N THR A 70 -16.56 3.64 6.01
CA THR A 70 -16.63 3.10 4.65
C THR A 70 -15.40 3.33 3.76
N MET A 71 -14.34 2.54 3.97
CA MET A 71 -13.31 2.38 2.94
C MET A 71 -13.94 1.72 1.70
N ASP A 72 -13.86 2.37 0.54
CA ASP A 72 -14.35 1.80 -0.72
C ASP A 72 -13.15 1.26 -1.50
N ILE A 73 -12.78 0.04 -1.12
CA ILE A 73 -11.66 -0.68 -1.71
C ILE A 73 -12.08 -1.44 -2.96
N LYS A 74 -13.29 -2.03 -2.93
CA LYS A 74 -13.84 -2.84 -4.02
C LYS A 74 -13.93 -2.08 -5.34
N SER A 75 -14.09 -0.75 -5.33
CA SER A 75 -14.10 0.02 -6.57
C SER A 75 -12.72 0.27 -7.19
N LEU A 76 -11.64 0.07 -6.42
CA LEU A 76 -10.27 0.38 -6.83
C LEU A 76 -9.45 -0.86 -7.15
N VAL A 77 -9.68 -1.95 -6.42
CA VAL A 77 -8.92 -3.19 -6.56
C VAL A 77 -9.85 -4.32 -7.01
N ASP A 78 -9.52 -4.94 -8.14
CA ASP A 78 -10.14 -6.18 -8.61
C ASP A 78 -9.15 -7.34 -8.44
N GLY A 79 -9.64 -8.57 -8.48
CA GLY A 79 -8.79 -9.75 -8.65
C GLY A 79 -7.78 -9.94 -7.52
N PHE A 80 -8.20 -9.76 -6.27
CA PHE A 80 -7.36 -9.94 -5.09
C PHE A 80 -7.19 -11.45 -4.78
N HIS A 81 -6.09 -12.03 -5.25
CA HIS A 81 -5.79 -13.46 -5.13
C HIS A 81 -4.48 -13.70 -4.39
N CYS A 82 -4.48 -14.67 -3.48
CA CYS A 82 -3.26 -15.18 -2.88
C CYS A 82 -2.80 -16.43 -3.64
N GLU A 83 -1.55 -16.45 -4.11
CA GLU A 83 -0.92 -17.62 -4.72
C GLU A 83 -0.02 -18.31 -3.71
N PHE A 84 -0.15 -19.63 -3.61
CA PHE A 84 0.62 -20.47 -2.69
C PHE A 84 1.77 -21.19 -3.41
N GLU A 85 2.73 -21.70 -2.63
CA GLU A 85 3.87 -22.46 -3.18
C GLU A 85 3.47 -23.72 -3.97
N ASP A 86 2.31 -24.31 -3.68
CA ASP A 86 1.78 -25.46 -4.42
C ASP A 86 1.10 -25.08 -5.76
N GLY A 87 1.14 -23.80 -6.13
CA GLY A 87 0.52 -23.24 -7.34
C GLY A 87 -0.99 -23.02 -7.23
N THR A 88 -1.59 -23.32 -6.07
CA THR A 88 -3.01 -23.01 -5.85
C THR A 88 -3.21 -21.53 -5.64
N THR A 89 -4.40 -21.05 -6.00
CA THR A 89 -4.80 -19.65 -5.83
C THR A 89 -6.05 -19.58 -4.99
N LEU A 90 -6.09 -18.60 -4.07
CA LEU A 90 -7.24 -18.29 -3.24
C LEU A 90 -7.77 -16.91 -3.60
N ASP A 91 -9.00 -16.86 -4.07
CA ASP A 91 -9.74 -15.61 -4.23
C ASP A 91 -10.20 -15.11 -2.86
N LEU A 92 -9.61 -14.01 -2.42
CA LEU A 92 -9.87 -13.43 -1.11
C LEU A 92 -11.23 -12.73 -1.02
N HIS A 93 -11.90 -12.44 -2.15
CA HIS A 93 -13.29 -11.98 -2.13
C HIS A 93 -14.25 -13.08 -1.69
N ARG A 94 -13.90 -14.34 -1.96
CA ARG A 94 -14.71 -15.52 -1.67
C ARG A 94 -14.22 -16.27 -0.44
N TYR A 95 -13.17 -15.78 0.21
CA TYR A 95 -12.58 -16.43 1.36
C TYR A 95 -13.56 -16.47 2.53
N ASN A 96 -13.87 -17.69 2.95
CA ASN A 96 -14.61 -17.98 4.17
C ASN A 96 -13.68 -18.70 5.16
N MET A 97 -13.41 -18.05 6.30
CA MET A 97 -12.53 -18.60 7.34
C MET A 97 -12.94 -20.00 7.83
N GLN A 98 -14.23 -20.34 7.75
CA GLN A 98 -14.74 -21.63 8.22
C GLN A 98 -14.33 -22.81 7.32
N GLN A 99 -13.97 -22.57 6.06
CA GLN A 99 -13.74 -23.62 5.07
C GLN A 99 -12.27 -24.05 4.92
N HIS A 100 -11.31 -23.31 5.48
CA HIS A 100 -9.90 -23.43 5.11
C HIS A 100 -8.92 -23.74 6.27
N VAL A 101 -9.41 -24.33 7.36
CA VAL A 101 -8.61 -24.62 8.58
C VAL A 101 -7.51 -25.69 8.36
N SER A 102 -7.32 -26.25 7.15
CA SER A 102 -6.57 -27.50 6.98
C SER A 102 -5.39 -27.49 6.01
N ARG A 103 -5.07 -26.38 5.33
CA ARG A 103 -3.94 -26.36 4.37
C ARG A 103 -2.74 -25.57 4.90
N PRO A 104 -1.62 -26.23 5.26
CA PRO A 104 -0.39 -25.57 5.66
C PRO A 104 0.40 -25.16 4.40
N CYS A 105 -0.17 -24.28 3.58
CA CYS A 105 0.54 -23.73 2.42
C CYS A 105 0.94 -22.29 2.71
N THR A 106 2.23 -21.99 2.53
CA THR A 106 2.77 -20.64 2.71
C THR A 106 2.35 -19.78 1.51
N PRO A 107 1.77 -18.59 1.75
CA PRO A 107 1.47 -17.66 0.67
C PRO A 107 2.77 -17.15 0.06
N ARG A 108 2.91 -17.29 -1.25
CA ARG A 108 4.11 -16.91 -2.00
C ARG A 108 3.96 -15.54 -2.65
N ALA A 109 2.80 -15.26 -3.23
CA ALA A 109 2.54 -14.01 -3.93
C ALA A 109 1.12 -13.52 -3.69
N LEU A 110 0.96 -12.20 -3.73
CA LEU A 110 -0.34 -11.55 -3.74
C LEU A 110 -0.54 -10.90 -5.10
N ARG A 111 -1.56 -11.38 -5.83
CA ARG A 111 -2.00 -10.80 -7.09
C ARG A 111 -3.15 -9.84 -6.82
N LEU A 112 -3.06 -8.63 -7.37
CA LEU A 112 -4.14 -7.66 -7.34
C LEU A 112 -4.16 -6.85 -8.64
N SER A 113 -5.35 -6.46 -9.09
CA SER A 113 -5.55 -5.60 -10.24
C SER A 113 -5.96 -4.21 -9.78
N ALA A 114 -5.08 -3.23 -9.92
CA ALA A 114 -5.29 -1.89 -9.37
C ALA A 114 -4.88 -0.80 -10.35
N TRP A 115 -5.34 0.41 -10.06
CA TRP A 115 -4.98 1.59 -10.84
C TRP A 115 -3.57 2.04 -10.51
N ARG A 116 -2.77 2.29 -11.55
CA ARG A 116 -1.46 2.91 -11.42
C ARG A 116 -1.62 4.43 -11.38
N VAL A 117 -0.83 5.12 -10.58
CA VAL A 117 -0.71 6.58 -10.68
C VAL A 117 0.34 6.93 -11.75
N PRO A 118 -0.01 7.68 -12.81
CA PRO A 118 0.95 8.15 -13.81
C PRO A 118 2.12 8.92 -13.17
N PRO A 119 3.39 8.68 -13.56
CA PRO A 119 4.53 9.43 -13.03
C PRO A 119 4.42 10.94 -13.23
N ARG A 120 3.76 11.41 -14.29
CA ARG A 120 3.52 12.84 -14.56
C ARG A 120 2.64 13.53 -13.50
N MET A 121 1.83 12.78 -12.77
CA MET A 121 1.01 13.31 -11.68
C MET A 121 1.82 13.44 -10.39
N ILE A 122 3.05 12.91 -10.35
CA ILE A 122 3.90 12.88 -9.17
C ILE A 122 4.98 13.95 -9.32
N SER A 123 5.08 14.84 -8.33
CA SER A 123 6.15 15.84 -8.27
C SER A 123 6.77 15.90 -6.90
N LEU A 124 8.03 16.35 -6.88
CA LEU A 124 8.78 16.62 -5.66
C LEU A 124 9.07 18.12 -5.60
N HIS A 125 8.77 18.72 -4.45
CA HIS A 125 9.11 20.10 -4.11
C HIS A 125 9.88 20.13 -2.79
N GLY A 126 10.44 21.29 -2.43
CA GLY A 126 11.21 21.44 -1.20
C GLY A 126 12.69 21.05 -1.34
N SER A 127 13.39 20.95 -0.21
CA SER A 127 14.79 20.53 -0.14
C SER A 127 14.89 19.02 0.11
N GLU A 128 16.08 18.44 -0.08
CA GLU A 128 16.32 17.02 0.22
C GLU A 128 16.06 16.65 1.69
N SER A 129 16.28 17.61 2.60
CA SER A 129 16.01 17.45 4.04
C SER A 129 14.53 17.58 4.43
N ALA A 130 13.72 18.16 3.56
CA ALA A 130 12.29 18.39 3.79
C ALA A 130 11.51 18.19 2.47
N PRO A 131 11.53 16.96 1.91
CA PRO A 131 10.88 16.68 0.64
C PRO A 131 9.37 16.81 0.79
N GLN A 132 8.75 17.56 -0.13
CA GLN A 132 7.31 17.70 -0.23
C GLN A 132 6.84 17.04 -1.51
N TRP A 133 6.30 15.83 -1.36
CA TRP A 133 5.69 15.08 -2.45
C TRP A 133 4.35 15.70 -2.84
N LYS A 134 4.01 15.62 -4.12
CA LYS A 134 2.65 15.84 -4.60
C LYS A 134 2.21 14.71 -5.51
N ILE A 135 0.96 14.30 -5.38
CA ILE A 135 0.25 13.42 -6.31
C ILE A 135 -1.00 14.18 -6.73
N ALA A 136 -1.08 14.58 -8.00
CA ALA A 136 -2.24 15.29 -8.56
C ALA A 136 -2.70 16.50 -7.70
N GLU A 137 -1.75 17.32 -7.27
CA GLU A 137 -1.91 18.47 -6.36
C GLU A 137 -2.09 18.15 -4.86
N PHE A 138 -2.31 16.89 -4.48
CA PHE A 138 -2.39 16.48 -3.08
C PHE A 138 -0.99 16.24 -2.50
N VAL A 139 -0.79 16.55 -1.23
CA VAL A 139 0.48 16.32 -0.53
C VAL A 139 0.33 15.04 0.29
N PRO A 140 0.79 13.88 -0.19
CA PRO A 140 0.72 12.66 0.59
C PRO A 140 1.76 12.64 1.72
N GLU A 141 1.43 11.99 2.82
CA GLU A 141 2.40 11.45 3.76
C GLU A 141 3.00 10.17 3.17
N LEU A 142 4.29 10.19 2.85
CA LEU A 142 4.99 9.07 2.21
C LEU A 142 5.86 8.34 3.24
N HIS A 143 5.69 7.03 3.33
CA HIS A 143 6.46 6.15 4.21
C HIS A 143 7.18 5.12 3.37
N VAL A 144 8.42 5.42 3.01
CA VAL A 144 9.29 4.51 2.26
C VAL A 144 10.05 3.63 3.26
N SER A 145 9.78 2.33 3.19
CA SER A 145 10.45 1.31 3.98
C SER A 145 11.89 1.11 3.50
N TYR A 146 12.12 1.09 2.18
CA TYR A 146 13.45 0.87 1.62
C TYR A 146 13.55 1.49 0.23
N PHE A 147 14.65 2.20 0.01
CA PHE A 147 15.05 2.68 -1.31
C PHE A 147 16.52 3.10 -1.22
N GLU A 148 17.33 2.67 -2.19
CA GLU A 148 18.73 3.09 -2.28
C GLU A 148 18.82 4.44 -3.00
N GLY A 149 18.79 5.52 -2.23
CA GLY A 149 18.95 6.86 -2.78
C GLY A 149 18.24 7.93 -1.96
N ASN A 150 18.33 9.16 -2.45
CA ASN A 150 17.65 10.32 -1.88
C ASN A 150 16.26 10.52 -2.54
N PRO A 151 15.44 11.46 -2.04
CA PRO A 151 14.12 11.74 -2.63
C PRO A 151 14.14 12.07 -4.13
N SER A 152 15.19 12.76 -4.62
CA SER A 152 15.33 13.08 -6.04
C SER A 152 15.56 11.83 -6.89
N ALA A 153 16.44 10.93 -6.46
CA ALA A 153 16.68 9.64 -7.11
C ALA A 153 15.41 8.77 -7.12
N PHE A 154 14.61 8.82 -6.06
CA PHE A 154 13.33 8.12 -6.00
C PHE A 154 12.33 8.65 -7.04
N LEU A 155 12.28 9.97 -7.25
CA LEU A 155 11.44 10.55 -8.29
C LEU A 155 11.91 10.17 -9.69
N GLU A 156 13.22 10.13 -9.94
CA GLU A 156 13.74 9.65 -11.23
C GLU A 156 13.40 8.16 -11.45
N ALA A 157 13.55 7.31 -10.43
CA ALA A 157 13.16 5.89 -10.52
C ALA A 157 11.67 5.70 -10.86
N LEU A 158 10.78 6.58 -10.38
CA LEU A 158 9.37 6.61 -10.80
C LEU A 158 9.20 7.00 -12.27
N ARG A 159 9.96 7.98 -12.75
CA ARG A 159 9.90 8.47 -14.14
C ARG A 159 10.44 7.44 -15.12
N GLU A 160 11.48 6.70 -14.71
CA GLU A 160 12.08 5.60 -15.47
C GLU A 160 11.25 4.32 -15.42
N GLY A 161 10.20 4.26 -14.60
CA GLY A 161 9.32 3.10 -14.48
C GLY A 161 9.92 1.94 -13.68
N GLN A 162 10.92 2.21 -12.84
CA GLN A 162 11.46 1.24 -11.88
C GLN A 162 10.56 1.14 -10.64
N LEU A 163 9.91 2.25 -10.27
CA LEU A 163 8.95 2.34 -9.18
C LEU A 163 7.55 2.65 -9.71
N GLU A 164 6.52 2.21 -9.01
CA GLU A 164 5.13 2.59 -9.26
C GLU A 164 4.36 2.93 -7.98
N PHE A 165 3.43 3.88 -8.09
CA PHE A 165 2.39 4.11 -7.10
C PHE A 165 1.12 3.39 -7.53
N ILE A 166 0.60 2.54 -6.66
CA ILE A 166 -0.57 1.70 -6.90
C ILE A 166 -1.68 2.15 -5.98
N TRP A 167 -2.79 2.60 -6.54
CA TRP A 167 -3.92 3.08 -5.76
C TRP A 167 -4.79 1.91 -5.29
N VAL A 168 -4.70 1.60 -3.99
CA VAL A 168 -5.31 0.40 -3.41
C VAL A 168 -6.54 0.67 -2.55
N GLY A 169 -6.81 1.93 -2.21
CA GLY A 169 -7.95 2.23 -1.36
C GLY A 169 -8.27 3.70 -1.26
N LYS A 170 -9.53 3.98 -0.91
CA LYS A 170 -10.01 5.32 -0.57
C LYS A 170 -10.94 5.24 0.64
N GLY A 171 -10.89 6.26 1.47
CA GLY A 171 -11.91 6.58 2.45
C GLY A 171 -12.58 7.90 2.08
N LEU A 172 -13.41 8.44 2.99
CA LEU A 172 -14.11 9.70 2.75
C LEU A 172 -13.17 10.89 2.45
N PHE A 173 -12.04 10.93 3.16
CA PHE A 173 -11.03 11.99 3.02
C PHE A 173 -9.64 11.46 2.79
N HIS A 174 -9.48 10.17 2.49
CA HIS A 174 -8.17 9.54 2.43
C HIS A 174 -8.01 8.72 1.14
N SER A 175 -6.80 8.66 0.62
CA SER A 175 -6.40 7.70 -0.43
C SER A 175 -5.10 7.04 -0.05
N TYR A 176 -5.04 5.74 -0.33
CA TYR A 176 -3.96 4.88 0.08
C TYR A 176 -3.27 4.30 -1.14
N PHE A 177 -1.96 4.48 -1.17
CA PHE A 177 -1.12 4.04 -2.26
C PHE A 177 -0.10 3.04 -1.74
N LEU A 178 0.12 1.94 -2.46
CA LEU A 178 1.33 1.16 -2.30
C LEU A 178 2.42 1.78 -3.16
N VAL A 179 3.63 1.82 -2.62
CA VAL A 179 4.84 2.08 -3.41
C VAL A 179 5.49 0.74 -3.67
N VAL A 180 5.70 0.42 -4.95
CA VAL A 180 6.27 -0.86 -5.36
C VAL A 180 7.49 -0.63 -6.25
N GLU A 181 8.49 -1.49 -6.08
CA GLU A 181 9.63 -1.63 -6.97
C GLU A 181 9.36 -2.78 -7.94
N LEU A 182 9.56 -2.55 -9.24
CA LEU A 182 9.24 -3.52 -10.27
C LEU A 182 10.44 -4.44 -10.60
N HIS A 183 10.15 -5.73 -10.75
CA HIS A 183 11.12 -6.75 -11.17
C HIS A 183 10.49 -7.60 -12.28
N GLY A 184 10.40 -7.04 -13.49
CA GLY A 184 9.76 -7.70 -14.64
C GLY A 184 8.26 -7.91 -14.44
N ALA A 185 7.85 -9.14 -14.15
CA ALA A 185 6.45 -9.52 -13.92
C ALA A 185 6.01 -9.44 -12.46
N SER A 186 6.96 -9.35 -11.52
CA SER A 186 6.72 -9.24 -10.08
C SER A 186 7.07 -7.85 -9.56
N ALA A 187 6.65 -7.56 -8.34
CA ALA A 187 7.00 -6.34 -7.65
C ALA A 187 7.24 -6.57 -6.16
N THR A 188 8.12 -5.76 -5.58
CA THR A 188 8.38 -5.71 -4.14
C THR A 188 7.69 -4.48 -3.58
N ARG A 189 6.87 -4.63 -2.53
CA ARG A 189 6.29 -3.48 -1.84
C ARG A 189 7.37 -2.80 -1.00
N ILE A 190 7.72 -1.55 -1.32
CA ILE A 190 8.79 -0.81 -0.64
C ILE A 190 8.28 0.35 0.22
N GLY A 191 6.99 0.65 0.21
CA GLY A 191 6.42 1.74 1.01
C GLY A 191 4.92 1.88 0.87
N VAL A 192 4.38 2.90 1.52
CA VAL A 192 2.98 3.34 1.38
C VAL A 192 2.89 4.86 1.37
N GLY A 193 1.90 5.39 0.65
CA GLY A 193 1.52 6.80 0.68
C GLY A 193 0.09 6.97 1.16
N GLU A 194 -0.15 7.99 1.97
CA GLU A 194 -1.49 8.41 2.40
C GLU A 194 -1.74 9.86 1.99
N ALA A 195 -2.74 10.11 1.16
CA ALA A 195 -3.16 11.47 0.82
C ALA A 195 -4.45 11.83 1.55
N ILE A 196 -4.49 13.01 2.18
CA ILE A 196 -5.68 13.52 2.86
C ILE A 196 -6.33 14.66 2.05
N PHE A 197 -7.62 14.56 1.82
CA PHE A 197 -8.43 15.46 1.00
C PHE A 197 -9.26 16.39 1.88
N TYR A 198 -8.62 17.38 2.52
CA TYR A 198 -9.30 18.31 3.43
C TYR A 198 -10.27 19.31 2.74
N ARG A 199 -10.20 19.46 1.41
CA ARG A 199 -11.00 20.45 0.66
C ARG A 199 -11.50 19.91 -0.68
N GLY A 200 -12.80 19.62 -0.72
CA GLY A 200 -13.56 19.45 -1.96
C GLY A 200 -13.66 18.01 -2.43
N LYS A 201 -14.82 17.40 -2.17
CA LYS A 201 -15.26 16.14 -2.81
C LYS A 201 -15.08 16.17 -4.34
N GLU A 202 -15.21 17.35 -4.95
CA GLU A 202 -14.97 17.58 -6.39
C GLU A 202 -13.54 17.34 -6.83
N ARG A 203 -12.53 17.81 -6.07
CA ARG A 203 -11.12 17.60 -6.42
C ARG A 203 -10.76 16.12 -6.33
N TYR A 204 -11.33 15.43 -5.34
CA TYR A 204 -11.20 13.99 -5.22
C TYR A 204 -11.82 13.24 -6.41
N HIS A 205 -13.05 13.59 -6.80
CA HIS A 205 -13.69 12.99 -7.97
C HIS A 205 -12.87 13.20 -9.24
N ARG A 206 -12.35 14.42 -9.43
CA ARG A 206 -11.44 14.72 -10.54
C ARG A 206 -10.18 13.86 -10.51
N PHE A 207 -9.52 13.74 -9.36
CA PHE A 207 -8.38 12.83 -9.22
C PHE A 207 -8.72 11.40 -9.61
N ALA A 208 -9.87 10.89 -9.13
CA ALA A 208 -10.32 9.55 -9.45
C ALA A 208 -10.56 9.37 -10.95
N GLU A 209 -11.16 10.36 -11.59
CA GLU A 209 -11.39 10.37 -13.03
C GLU A 209 -10.09 10.47 -13.82
N ASP A 210 -9.18 11.37 -13.45
CA ASP A 210 -7.89 11.55 -14.11
C ASP A 210 -7.06 10.27 -14.04
N VAL A 211 -6.94 9.65 -12.86
CA VAL A 211 -6.21 8.37 -12.73
C VAL A 211 -6.86 7.28 -13.59
N ARG A 212 -8.20 7.16 -13.57
CA ARG A 212 -8.92 6.13 -14.34
C ARG A 212 -8.89 6.36 -15.85
N PHE A 213 -8.87 7.61 -16.29
CA PHE A 213 -8.84 7.97 -17.69
C PHE A 213 -7.43 7.80 -18.27
N GLU A 214 -6.40 8.14 -17.48
CA GLU A 214 -5.02 8.11 -17.94
C GLU A 214 -4.35 6.75 -17.81
N THR A 215 -4.93 5.83 -17.03
CA THR A 215 -4.32 4.51 -16.78
C THR A 215 -5.29 3.38 -17.02
N LEU A 216 -4.74 2.18 -17.19
CA LEU A 216 -5.49 0.94 -17.15
C LEU A 216 -5.20 0.25 -15.83
N LYS A 217 -6.18 -0.48 -15.30
CA LYS A 217 -5.90 -1.44 -14.25
C LYS A 217 -4.86 -2.43 -14.76
N ARG A 218 -3.85 -2.69 -13.94
CA ARG A 218 -2.80 -3.65 -14.23
C ARG A 218 -2.76 -4.68 -13.13
N ASP A 219 -2.52 -5.93 -13.53
CA ASP A 219 -2.23 -7.00 -12.58
C ASP A 219 -0.82 -6.85 -12.02
N ILE A 220 -0.73 -6.86 -10.71
CA ILE A 220 0.50 -6.68 -9.95
C ILE A 220 0.69 -7.92 -9.09
N TYR A 221 1.88 -8.51 -9.18
CA TYR A 221 2.26 -9.69 -8.42
C TYR A 221 3.26 -9.28 -7.35
N LEU A 222 2.77 -9.08 -6.13
CA LEU A 222 3.60 -8.77 -4.98
C LEU A 222 4.22 -10.04 -4.43
N ILE A 223 5.56 -10.07 -4.36
CA ILE A 223 6.34 -11.20 -3.81
C ILE A 223 6.94 -10.86 -2.46
#